data_AF-A0A255HQ64-F1
#
_entry.id   AF-A0A255HQ64-F1
#
_cell.length_a   1.000
_cell.length_b   1.000
_cell.length_c   1.000
_cell.angle_alpha   90.00
_cell.angle_beta   90.00
_cell.angle_gamma   90.00
#
_symmetry.space_group_name_H-M   'P 1'
#
loop_
_entity.id
_entity.type
_entity.pdbx_description
1 polymer ?
#
loop_
_entity_poly.entity_id
_entity_poly.type
_entity_poly.pdbx_seq_one_letter_code
_entity_poly.pdbx_strand_id
1 'polypeptide(L)'
;MKLNKILSIFFVTIFLISMTGCNNSTNENKTQQNEKKNQIQDQKQDNNKGMNKDEYKELLTKSYDKYIQPLDIKEYDDLENLLSNNSQKDINKFVEDFKLILDESKSNINEFSKTISNLKIEDEKLSNLNNELFEESQKLVKDIDNQKLAIDKVDKDILTKPIKEILDYLNETLIKEDLFTNKFDEKLQKIEDYLGIDLQK
;
A
#
# COMPACT_ATOMS: atom_id res chain seq x y z
N MET A 1 -12.19 1.97 21.71
CA MET A 1 -11.94 2.79 20.51
C MET A 1 -10.87 2.06 19.73
N LYS A 2 -11.25 1.30 18.71
CA LYS A 2 -10.30 0.51 17.93
C LYS A 2 -9.70 1.49 16.92
N LEU A 3 -8.41 1.81 17.05
CA LEU A 3 -7.69 2.40 15.92
C LEU A 3 -7.69 1.31 14.84
N ASN A 4 -8.59 1.45 13.87
CA ASN A 4 -8.56 0.66 12.66
C ASN A 4 -7.18 0.89 12.04
N LYS A 5 -6.45 -0.19 11.79
CA LYS A 5 -5.13 -0.16 11.17
C LYS A 5 -5.34 0.25 9.71
N ILE A 6 -5.39 1.55 9.45
CA ILE A 6 -5.30 2.08 8.09
C ILE A 6 -4.13 1.36 7.44
N LEU A 7 -4.40 0.71 6.31
CA LEU A 7 -3.39 0.08 5.51
C LEU A 7 -2.38 1.19 5.18
N SER A 8 -1.20 1.13 5.78
CA SER A 8 -0.12 2.07 5.49
C SER A 8 0.45 1.68 4.13
N ILE A 9 -0.34 1.82 3.06
CA ILE A 9 0.21 1.85 1.71
C ILE A 9 0.97 3.16 1.62
N PHE A 10 2.22 3.14 2.09
CA PHE A 10 3.20 4.19 1.92
C PHE A 10 2.78 5.58 2.44
N PHE A 11 2.04 5.63 3.55
CA PHE A 11 1.94 6.85 4.34
C PHE A 11 2.87 6.74 5.53
N VAL A 12 4.10 7.19 5.32
CA VAL A 12 5.04 7.45 6.42
C VAL A 12 4.36 8.46 7.35
N THR A 13 3.72 7.95 8.39
CA THR A 13 3.01 8.74 9.39
C THR A 13 3.96 8.91 10.56
N ILE A 14 4.79 9.97 10.52
CA ILE A 14 5.58 10.31 11.70
C ILE A 14 4.64 10.93 12.74
N PHE A 15 4.38 10.16 13.79
CA PHE A 15 3.92 10.68 15.07
C PHE A 15 5.02 11.62 15.60
N LEU A 16 4.79 12.94 15.49
CA LEU A 16 5.58 13.94 16.22
C LEU A 16 5.27 13.80 17.72
N ILE A 17 5.96 12.88 18.41
CA ILE A 17 6.02 12.90 19.87
C ILE A 17 7.48 12.81 20.29
N SER A 18 8.01 13.97 20.63
CA SER A 18 9.11 14.11 21.57
C SER A 18 8.84 13.28 22.83
N MET A 19 9.55 12.17 23.03
CA MET A 19 10.06 11.78 24.35
C MET A 19 11.01 10.57 24.25
N THR A 20 12.12 10.71 24.95
CA THR A 20 13.22 9.76 25.16
C THR A 20 12.75 8.40 25.69
N GLY A 21 13.29 7.32 25.13
CA GLY A 21 13.25 6.00 25.76
C GLY A 21 13.68 4.86 24.84
N CYS A 22 14.99 4.54 24.80
CA CYS A 22 15.47 3.29 24.23
C CYS A 22 14.79 2.09 24.91
N ASN A 23 14.37 1.10 24.15
CA ASN A 23 14.52 -0.28 24.60
C ASN A 23 14.81 -1.22 23.42
N ASN A 24 15.91 -1.96 23.54
CA ASN A 24 16.32 -3.00 22.63
C ASN A 24 15.37 -4.19 22.72
N SER A 25 14.93 -4.71 21.57
CA SER A 25 14.60 -6.12 21.43
C SER A 25 14.86 -6.58 20.01
N THR A 26 16.02 -7.22 19.85
CA THR A 26 16.38 -8.09 18.73
C THR A 26 15.36 -9.22 18.63
N ASN A 27 14.79 -9.44 17.45
CA ASN A 27 14.18 -10.72 17.10
C ASN A 27 14.41 -10.98 15.61
N GLU A 28 15.38 -11.86 15.34
CA GLU A 28 15.45 -12.64 14.12
C GLU A 28 14.17 -13.49 14.01
N ASN A 29 13.52 -13.53 12.85
CA ASN A 29 12.89 -14.77 12.34
C ASN A 29 12.47 -14.66 10.86
N LYS A 30 13.30 -15.28 10.02
CA LYS A 30 12.99 -16.21 8.91
C LYS A 30 11.69 -16.00 8.13
N THR A 31 11.87 -15.48 6.92
CA THR A 31 11.01 -15.61 5.75
C THR A 31 10.66 -17.08 5.49
N GLN A 32 9.38 -17.45 5.64
CA GLN A 32 8.84 -18.69 5.09
C GLN A 32 8.01 -18.37 3.84
N GLN A 33 8.66 -18.60 2.70
CA GLN A 33 8.05 -18.64 1.38
C GLN A 33 7.13 -19.87 1.32
N ASN A 34 5.81 -19.67 1.25
CA ASN A 34 4.87 -20.73 0.94
C ASN A 34 4.19 -20.41 -0.40
N GLU A 35 4.78 -20.94 -1.47
CA GLU A 35 4.13 -21.06 -2.76
C GLU A 35 2.95 -22.06 -2.64
N LYS A 36 1.73 -21.54 -2.58
CA LYS A 36 0.54 -22.32 -2.96
C LYS A 36 -0.01 -21.77 -4.26
N LYS A 37 0.31 -22.49 -5.35
CA LYS A 37 -0.41 -22.44 -6.62
C LYS A 37 -1.89 -22.75 -6.36
N ASN A 38 -2.73 -21.72 -6.23
CA ASN A 38 -4.15 -21.88 -6.44
C ASN A 38 -4.46 -21.55 -7.90
N GLN A 39 -4.83 -22.59 -8.64
CA GLN A 39 -5.40 -22.47 -9.98
C GLN A 39 -6.64 -21.60 -9.90
N ILE A 40 -6.63 -20.50 -10.67
CA ILE A 40 -7.82 -19.72 -10.96
C ILE A 40 -8.71 -20.64 -11.78
N GLN A 41 -9.81 -21.10 -11.18
CA GLN A 41 -10.86 -21.77 -11.93
C GLN A 41 -11.58 -20.67 -12.72
N ASP A 42 -11.35 -20.64 -14.04
CA ASP A 42 -12.16 -19.84 -14.96
C ASP A 42 -13.60 -20.33 -14.89
N GLN A 43 -14.39 -19.77 -13.97
CA GLN A 43 -15.83 -19.92 -14.01
C GLN A 43 -16.34 -19.14 -15.22
N LYS A 44 -16.64 -19.86 -16.30
CA LYS A 44 -17.50 -19.37 -17.38
C LYS A 44 -18.87 -19.04 -16.79
N GLN A 45 -19.04 -17.80 -16.35
CA GLN A 45 -20.30 -17.26 -15.87
C GLN A 45 -21.23 -17.06 -17.07
N ASP A 46 -22.48 -17.48 -16.91
CA ASP A 46 -23.54 -17.33 -17.89
C ASP A 46 -23.70 -15.83 -18.25
N ASN A 47 -23.50 -15.49 -19.53
CA ASN A 47 -23.14 -14.14 -20.01
C ASN A 47 -24.21 -13.02 -19.79
N ASN A 48 -25.31 -13.31 -19.10
CA ASN A 48 -26.43 -12.37 -18.88
C ASN A 48 -26.75 -12.05 -17.41
N LYS A 49 -26.17 -12.76 -16.43
CA LYS A 49 -26.44 -12.46 -15.02
C LYS A 49 -25.25 -11.72 -14.38
N GLY A 50 -25.53 -10.61 -13.72
CA GLY A 50 -24.52 -9.87 -12.95
C GLY A 50 -24.09 -10.66 -11.71
N MET A 51 -22.96 -10.25 -11.15
CA MET A 51 -22.43 -10.75 -9.89
C MET A 51 -23.33 -10.30 -8.72
N ASN A 52 -23.77 -11.25 -7.91
CA ASN A 52 -24.49 -10.94 -6.68
C ASN A 52 -23.53 -10.49 -5.56
N LYS A 53 -24.07 -10.06 -4.41
CA LYS A 53 -23.29 -9.52 -3.30
C LYS A 53 -22.27 -10.52 -2.71
N ASP A 54 -22.61 -11.79 -2.62
CA ASP A 54 -21.73 -12.82 -2.05
C ASP A 54 -20.59 -13.18 -3.02
N GLU A 55 -20.89 -13.28 -4.32
CA GLU A 55 -19.88 -13.49 -5.36
C GLU A 55 -18.89 -12.31 -5.42
N TYR A 56 -19.40 -11.08 -5.30
CA TYR A 56 -18.55 -9.88 -5.24
C TYR A 56 -17.65 -9.86 -4.00
N LYS A 57 -18.22 -10.18 -2.85
CA LYS A 57 -17.49 -10.28 -1.58
C LYS A 57 -16.35 -11.29 -1.68
N GLU A 58 -16.60 -12.47 -2.26
CA GLU A 58 -15.58 -13.49 -2.45
C GLU A 58 -14.47 -13.02 -3.41
N LEU A 59 -14.84 -12.39 -4.53
CA LEU A 59 -13.86 -11.82 -5.47
C LEU A 59 -13.00 -10.76 -4.79
N LEU A 60 -13.62 -9.78 -4.13
CA LEU A 60 -12.91 -8.68 -3.49
C LEU A 60 -11.94 -9.19 -2.41
N THR A 61 -12.39 -10.13 -1.58
CA THR A 61 -11.56 -10.73 -0.52
C THR A 61 -10.34 -11.43 -1.13
N LYS A 62 -10.54 -12.30 -2.14
CA LYS A 62 -9.43 -13.00 -2.79
C LYS A 62 -8.45 -12.05 -3.47
N SER A 63 -8.96 -11.00 -4.13
CA SER A 63 -8.13 -9.99 -4.77
C SER A 63 -7.33 -9.19 -3.74
N TYR A 64 -7.94 -8.81 -2.63
CA TYR A 64 -7.29 -8.10 -1.54
C TYR A 64 -6.16 -8.95 -0.92
N ASP A 65 -6.45 -10.19 -0.52
CA ASP A 65 -5.47 -11.11 0.08
C ASP A 65 -4.28 -11.36 -0.85
N LYS A 66 -4.54 -11.40 -2.16
CA LYS A 66 -3.49 -11.70 -3.15
C LYS A 66 -2.59 -10.51 -3.45
N TYR A 67 -3.16 -9.31 -3.57
CA TYR A 67 -2.45 -8.17 -4.13
C TYR A 67 -2.22 -7.05 -3.13
N ILE A 68 -3.15 -6.82 -2.20
CA ILE A 68 -3.09 -5.67 -1.30
C ILE A 68 -2.50 -6.05 0.06
N GLN A 69 -2.96 -7.15 0.66
CA GLN A 69 -2.45 -7.63 1.95
C GLN A 69 -0.91 -7.81 1.99
N PRO A 70 -0.24 -8.30 0.94
CA PRO A 70 1.22 -8.44 0.96
C PRO A 70 2.00 -7.12 0.95
N LEU A 71 1.33 -5.99 0.73
CA LEU A 71 1.95 -4.66 0.72
C LEU A 71 2.13 -4.03 2.12
N ASP A 72 1.66 -4.69 3.19
CA ASP A 72 1.88 -4.23 4.58
C ASP A 72 3.38 -4.38 4.97
N ILE A 73 4.20 -3.43 4.54
CA ILE A 73 5.66 -3.44 4.74
C ILE A 73 6.01 -2.48 5.89
N LYS A 74 5.75 -2.96 7.11
CA LYS A 74 6.00 -2.25 8.38
C LYS A 74 7.43 -1.76 8.56
N GLU A 75 8.38 -2.32 7.83
CA GLU A 75 9.79 -1.94 7.88
C GLU A 75 10.01 -0.48 7.43
N TYR A 76 9.15 0.07 6.57
CA TYR A 76 9.30 1.42 6.01
C TYR A 76 8.35 2.46 6.63
N ASP A 77 7.53 2.06 7.60
CA ASP A 77 6.66 2.99 8.34
C ASP A 77 7.49 3.96 9.22
N ASP A 78 8.69 3.56 9.63
CA ASP A 78 9.58 4.32 10.50
C ASP A 78 10.93 4.60 9.84
N LEU A 79 10.91 5.59 8.95
CA LEU A 79 12.09 6.11 8.26
C LEU A 79 13.21 6.55 9.21
N GLU A 80 12.86 7.08 10.38
CA GLU A 80 13.84 7.56 11.36
C GLU A 80 14.61 6.38 11.98
N ASN A 81 13.90 5.35 12.44
CA ASN A 81 14.53 4.14 12.95
C ASN A 81 15.30 3.38 11.87
N LEU A 82 14.78 3.35 10.64
CA LEU A 82 15.46 2.69 9.54
C LEU A 82 16.77 3.41 9.18
N LEU A 83 16.74 4.74 9.01
CA LEU A 83 17.94 5.50 8.63
C LEU A 83 18.95 5.64 9.77
N SER A 84 18.51 5.72 11.03
CA SER A 84 19.41 5.83 12.19
C SER A 84 20.22 4.57 12.46
N ASN A 85 19.72 3.40 12.04
CA ASN A 85 20.40 2.11 12.18
C ASN A 85 21.30 1.77 10.99
N ASN A 86 21.29 2.56 9.92
CA ASN A 86 22.01 2.29 8.68
C ASN A 86 23.22 3.22 8.52
N SER A 87 24.32 2.69 7.97
CA SER A 87 25.48 3.53 7.64
C SER A 87 25.20 4.38 6.40
N GLN A 88 25.96 5.46 6.20
CA GLN A 88 25.76 6.35 5.05
C GLN A 88 25.89 5.65 3.68
N LYS A 89 26.67 4.56 3.61
CA LYS A 89 26.76 3.70 2.42
C LYS A 89 25.47 2.90 2.20
N ASP A 90 24.78 2.55 3.26
CA ASP A 90 23.51 1.81 3.23
C ASP A 90 22.32 2.72 2.88
N ILE A 91 22.44 4.05 3.03
CA ILE A 91 21.38 5.00 2.65
C ILE A 91 21.13 5.00 1.12
N ASN A 92 22.19 4.90 0.30
CA ASN A 92 22.02 4.78 -1.15
C ASN A 92 21.24 3.50 -1.50
N LYS A 93 21.57 2.40 -0.83
CA LYS A 93 20.88 1.13 -1.00
C LYS A 93 19.43 1.23 -0.50
N PHE A 94 19.18 1.91 0.61
CA PHE A 94 17.82 2.18 1.09
C PHE A 94 16.97 2.89 0.04
N VAL A 95 17.50 3.92 -0.62
CA VAL A 95 16.80 4.64 -1.68
C VAL A 95 16.48 3.73 -2.88
N GLU A 96 17.39 2.83 -3.24
CA GLU A 96 17.17 1.82 -4.29
C GLU A 96 16.12 0.78 -3.88
N ASP A 97 16.22 0.24 -2.67
CA ASP A 97 15.26 -0.73 -2.11
C ASP A 97 13.86 -0.11 -2.01
N PHE A 98 13.76 1.17 -1.59
CA PHE A 98 12.50 1.89 -1.53
C PHE A 98 11.85 2.05 -2.92
N LYS A 99 12.64 2.32 -3.98
CA LYS A 99 12.12 2.35 -5.36
C LYS A 99 11.58 1.00 -5.82
N LEU A 100 12.27 -0.10 -5.48
CA LEU A 100 11.82 -1.44 -5.82
C LEU A 100 10.47 -1.74 -5.17
N ILE A 101 10.29 -1.36 -3.91
CA ILE A 101 9.02 -1.57 -3.22
C ILE A 101 7.90 -0.71 -3.80
N LEU A 102 8.17 0.53 -4.20
CA LEU A 102 7.19 1.34 -4.92
C LEU A 102 6.79 0.69 -6.25
N ASP A 103 7.73 0.06 -6.97
CA ASP A 103 7.43 -0.70 -8.18
C ASP A 103 6.56 -1.93 -7.92
N GLU A 104 6.87 -2.69 -6.87
CA GLU A 104 6.06 -3.84 -6.45
C GLU A 104 4.65 -3.41 -6.03
N SER A 105 4.55 -2.33 -5.24
CA SER A 105 3.28 -1.74 -4.80
C SER A 105 2.44 -1.30 -6.00
N LYS A 106 3.05 -0.58 -6.94
CA LYS A 106 2.40 -0.17 -8.19
C LYS A 106 1.90 -1.38 -8.98
N SER A 107 2.71 -2.43 -9.11
CA SER A 107 2.34 -3.64 -9.83
C SER A 107 1.12 -4.30 -9.19
N ASN A 108 1.16 -4.49 -7.87
CA ASN A 108 0.09 -5.12 -7.11
C ASN A 108 -1.22 -4.32 -7.13
N ILE A 109 -1.17 -3.01 -6.97
CA ILE A 109 -2.38 -2.15 -7.05
C ILE A 109 -2.97 -2.18 -8.46
N ASN A 110 -2.12 -2.20 -9.50
CA ASN A 110 -2.59 -2.38 -10.87
C ASN A 110 -3.29 -3.72 -11.07
N GLU A 111 -2.70 -4.82 -10.60
CA GLU A 111 -3.32 -6.14 -10.67
C GLU A 111 -4.63 -6.21 -9.89
N PHE A 112 -4.69 -5.65 -8.67
CA PHE A 112 -5.91 -5.50 -7.90
C PHE A 112 -6.98 -4.74 -8.70
N SER A 113 -6.63 -3.57 -9.24
CA SER A 113 -7.57 -2.72 -9.99
C SER A 113 -8.14 -3.43 -11.22
N LYS A 114 -7.36 -4.29 -11.89
CA LYS A 114 -7.84 -5.10 -13.01
C LYS A 114 -8.94 -6.06 -12.57
N THR A 115 -8.80 -6.68 -11.39
CA THR A 115 -9.79 -7.64 -10.89
C THR A 115 -11.16 -7.00 -10.59
N ILE A 116 -11.17 -5.72 -10.22
CA ILE A 116 -12.39 -4.97 -9.91
C ILE A 116 -12.89 -4.10 -11.09
N SER A 117 -12.22 -4.16 -12.24
CA SER A 117 -12.56 -3.34 -13.39
C SER A 117 -13.74 -3.90 -14.18
N ASN A 118 -14.65 -3.03 -14.65
CA ASN A 118 -15.76 -3.38 -15.55
C ASN A 118 -16.65 -4.54 -15.07
N LEU A 119 -16.76 -4.74 -13.75
CA LEU A 119 -17.62 -5.77 -13.17
C LEU A 119 -19.10 -5.41 -13.38
N LYS A 120 -19.90 -6.39 -13.81
CA LYS A 120 -21.35 -6.28 -13.78
C LYS A 120 -21.85 -6.76 -12.41
N ILE A 121 -22.25 -5.84 -11.54
CA ILE A 121 -22.73 -6.15 -10.18
C ILE A 121 -24.23 -5.87 -10.12
N GLU A 122 -25.02 -6.80 -9.57
CA GLU A 122 -26.48 -6.68 -9.49
C GLU A 122 -26.93 -5.57 -8.52
N ASP A 123 -26.20 -5.39 -7.42
CA ASP A 123 -26.43 -4.34 -6.42
C ASP A 123 -25.87 -3.00 -6.93
N GLU A 124 -26.75 -2.06 -7.26
CA GLU A 124 -26.39 -0.75 -7.82
C GLU A 124 -25.45 0.05 -6.90
N LYS A 125 -25.69 0.01 -5.58
CA LYS A 125 -24.84 0.72 -4.62
C LYS A 125 -23.44 0.10 -4.58
N LEU A 126 -23.34 -1.22 -4.59
CA LEU A 126 -22.06 -1.93 -4.63
C LEU A 126 -21.32 -1.68 -5.96
N SER A 127 -22.05 -1.64 -7.07
CA SER A 127 -21.50 -1.26 -8.38
C SER A 127 -20.86 0.13 -8.35
N ASN A 128 -21.56 1.11 -7.77
CA ASN A 128 -21.03 2.47 -7.63
C ASN A 128 -19.80 2.52 -6.72
N LEU A 129 -19.85 1.86 -5.55
CA LEU A 129 -18.70 1.80 -4.64
C LEU A 129 -17.48 1.12 -5.29
N ASN A 130 -17.70 0.04 -6.06
CA ASN A 130 -16.65 -0.64 -6.80
C ASN A 130 -16.00 0.26 -7.85
N ASN A 131 -16.80 1.04 -8.59
CA ASN A 131 -16.28 2.00 -9.57
C ASN A 131 -15.46 3.10 -8.89
N GLU A 132 -15.92 3.62 -7.75
CA GLU A 132 -15.14 4.58 -6.96
C GLU A 132 -13.81 3.97 -6.48
N LEU A 133 -13.81 2.73 -5.98
CA LEU A 133 -12.59 2.04 -5.57
C LEU A 133 -11.63 1.83 -6.74
N PHE A 134 -12.15 1.48 -7.92
CA PHE A 134 -11.35 1.36 -9.14
C PHE A 134 -10.70 2.69 -9.51
N GLU A 135 -11.45 3.79 -9.51
CA GLU A 135 -10.92 5.14 -9.78
C GLU A 135 -9.84 5.56 -8.79
N GLU A 136 -10.06 5.33 -7.49
CA GLU A 136 -9.08 5.64 -6.45
C GLU A 136 -7.84 4.73 -6.53
N SER A 137 -7.98 3.49 -7.00
CA SER A 137 -6.84 2.61 -7.29
C SER A 137 -5.95 3.20 -8.41
N GLN A 138 -6.55 3.79 -9.44
CA GLN A 138 -5.81 4.45 -10.51
C GLN A 138 -5.11 5.73 -10.03
N LYS A 139 -5.71 6.47 -9.10
CA LYS A 139 -5.06 7.63 -8.46
C LYS A 139 -3.89 7.21 -7.59
N LEU A 140 -4.06 6.15 -6.79
CA LEU A 140 -2.98 5.61 -5.96
C LEU A 140 -1.77 5.19 -6.80
N VAL A 141 -1.99 4.56 -7.96
CA VAL A 141 -0.91 4.27 -8.92
C VAL A 141 -0.18 5.53 -9.39
N LYS A 142 -0.89 6.63 -9.64
CA LYS A 142 -0.28 7.91 -10.02
C LYS A 142 0.48 8.56 -8.88
N ASP A 143 -0.06 8.48 -7.66
CA ASP A 143 0.61 8.99 -6.46
C ASP A 143 1.95 8.25 -6.25
N ILE A 144 1.98 6.93 -6.44
CA ILE A 144 3.23 6.14 -6.43
C ILE A 144 4.20 6.60 -7.54
N ASP A 145 3.73 6.84 -8.76
CA ASP A 145 4.58 7.37 -9.83
C ASP A 145 5.18 8.74 -9.49
N ASN A 146 4.40 9.61 -8.85
CA ASN A 146 4.88 10.92 -8.40
C ASN A 146 5.95 10.78 -7.31
N GLN A 147 5.77 9.86 -6.36
CA GLN A 147 6.80 9.54 -5.35
C GLN A 147 8.08 9.04 -6.01
N LYS A 148 8.00 8.10 -6.96
CA LYS A 148 9.18 7.61 -7.70
C LYS A 148 9.93 8.74 -8.39
N LEU A 149 9.20 9.63 -9.07
CA LEU A 149 9.79 10.81 -9.71
C LEU A 149 10.43 11.77 -8.70
N ALA A 150 9.89 11.88 -7.49
CA ALA A 150 10.48 12.66 -6.42
C ALA A 150 11.80 12.03 -5.95
N ILE A 151 11.86 10.70 -5.81
CA ILE A 151 13.09 9.98 -5.46
C ILE A 151 14.15 10.12 -6.57
N ASP A 152 13.77 10.05 -7.84
CA ASP A 152 14.70 10.22 -8.96
C ASP A 152 15.33 11.62 -9.02
N LYS A 153 14.69 12.62 -8.39
CA LYS A 153 15.19 14.00 -8.28
C LYS A 153 16.01 14.25 -7.02
N VAL A 154 16.13 13.27 -6.12
CA VAL A 154 16.97 13.37 -4.91
C VAL A 154 18.40 13.67 -5.35
N ASP A 155 18.94 14.78 -4.89
CA ASP A 155 20.33 15.16 -5.16
C ASP A 155 21.27 14.15 -4.50
N LYS A 156 22.17 13.52 -5.27
CA LYS A 156 23.11 12.53 -4.72
C LYS A 156 24.01 13.13 -3.64
N ASP A 157 24.27 14.44 -3.71
CA ASP A 157 25.05 15.12 -2.69
C ASP A 157 24.31 15.17 -1.34
N ILE A 158 22.96 15.18 -1.33
CA ILE A 158 22.19 15.09 -0.08
C ILE A 158 22.43 13.78 0.65
N LEU A 159 22.62 12.68 -0.09
CA LEU A 159 22.82 11.33 0.47
C LEU A 159 24.19 11.20 1.16
N THR A 160 25.07 12.18 1.00
CA THR A 160 26.38 12.26 1.67
C THR A 160 26.37 13.17 2.91
N LYS A 161 25.21 13.72 3.27
CA LYS A 161 25.04 14.59 4.44
C LYS A 161 24.72 13.81 5.72
N PRO A 162 24.77 14.45 6.91
CA PRO A 162 24.33 13.83 8.16
C PRO A 162 22.90 13.29 8.05
N ILE A 163 22.63 12.17 8.74
CA ILE A 163 21.34 11.44 8.70
C ILE A 163 20.14 12.36 8.92
N LYS A 164 20.25 13.34 9.83
CA LYS A 164 19.19 14.31 10.08
C LYS A 164 18.83 15.14 8.85
N GLU A 165 19.83 15.65 8.13
CA GLU A 165 19.59 16.43 6.89
C GLU A 165 19.00 15.57 5.78
N ILE A 166 19.36 14.28 5.75
CA ILE A 166 18.77 13.30 4.82
C ILE A 166 17.30 13.07 5.16
N LEU A 167 16.97 12.86 6.44
CA LEU A 167 15.60 12.66 6.90
C LEU A 167 14.72 13.87 6.61
N ASP A 168 15.18 15.07 6.95
CA ASP A 168 14.45 16.31 6.69
C ASP A 168 14.16 16.47 5.18
N TYR A 169 15.15 16.21 4.33
CA TYR A 169 15.00 16.28 2.87
C TYR A 169 14.04 15.21 2.32
N LEU A 170 14.18 13.95 2.73
CA LEU A 170 13.31 12.86 2.28
C LEU A 170 11.86 13.10 2.73
N ASN A 171 11.64 13.65 3.93
CA ASN A 171 10.32 14.04 4.41
C ASN A 171 9.70 15.14 3.54
N GLU A 172 10.45 16.21 3.27
CA GLU A 172 9.96 17.32 2.44
C GLU A 172 9.71 16.93 0.97
N THR A 173 10.47 15.94 0.47
CA THR A 173 10.47 15.58 -0.95
C THR A 173 9.56 14.39 -1.27
N LEU A 174 9.46 13.40 -0.38
CA LEU A 174 8.76 12.14 -0.63
C LEU A 174 7.41 12.03 0.08
N ILE A 175 7.21 12.77 1.18
CA ILE A 175 6.04 12.62 2.07
C ILE A 175 5.14 13.87 2.01
N LYS A 176 5.35 14.72 0.99
CA LYS A 176 4.56 15.93 0.82
C LYS A 176 3.09 15.58 0.53
N GLU A 177 2.16 16.15 1.29
CA GLU A 177 0.72 15.84 1.20
C GLU A 177 0.14 16.00 -0.21
N ASP A 178 0.70 16.89 -1.04
CA ASP A 178 0.25 17.10 -2.42
C ASP A 178 0.61 15.96 -3.38
N LEU A 179 1.49 15.03 -2.97
CA LEU A 179 1.81 13.80 -3.70
C LEU A 179 0.73 12.72 -3.52
N PHE A 180 -0.18 12.90 -2.56
CA PHE A 180 -1.19 11.91 -2.19
C PHE A 180 -2.59 12.49 -2.38
N THR A 181 -3.25 12.09 -3.46
CA THR A 181 -4.58 12.59 -3.82
C THR A 181 -5.64 11.51 -3.78
N ASN A 182 -5.23 10.24 -3.71
CA ASN A 182 -6.12 9.10 -3.67
C ASN A 182 -6.86 8.98 -2.32
N LYS A 183 -7.98 8.27 -2.37
CA LYS A 183 -8.82 7.92 -1.23
C LYS A 183 -9.07 6.41 -1.18
N PHE A 184 -8.09 5.61 -1.58
CA PHE A 184 -8.23 4.16 -1.75
C PHE A 184 -8.79 3.50 -0.48
N ASP A 185 -8.16 3.75 0.69
CA ASP A 185 -8.59 3.16 1.96
C ASP A 185 -9.99 3.60 2.37
N GLU A 186 -10.35 4.87 2.14
CA GLU A 186 -11.70 5.38 2.41
C GLU A 186 -12.75 4.63 1.58
N LYS A 187 -12.46 4.35 0.30
CA LYS A 187 -13.38 3.63 -0.58
C LYS A 187 -13.46 2.16 -0.23
N LEU A 188 -12.33 1.53 0.10
CA LEU A 188 -12.29 0.15 0.54
C LEU A 188 -13.12 -0.03 1.83
N GLN A 189 -12.93 0.83 2.82
CA GLN A 189 -13.69 0.80 4.08
C GLN A 189 -15.19 0.93 3.86
N LYS A 190 -15.63 1.79 2.93
CA LYS A 190 -17.06 1.92 2.59
C LYS A 190 -17.65 0.63 2.03
N ILE A 191 -16.87 -0.13 1.27
CA ILE A 191 -17.29 -1.43 0.76
C ILE A 191 -17.32 -2.46 1.90
N GLU A 192 -16.30 -2.47 2.75
CA GLU A 192 -16.25 -3.35 3.93
C GLU A 192 -17.48 -3.16 4.83
N ASP A 193 -17.79 -1.91 5.15
CA ASP A 193 -18.95 -1.52 5.95
C ASP A 193 -20.26 -1.95 5.29
N TYR A 194 -20.35 -1.79 3.96
CA TYR A 194 -21.55 -2.16 3.20
C TYR A 194 -21.76 -3.68 3.10
N LEU A 195 -20.67 -4.45 3.06
CA LEU A 195 -20.68 -5.91 2.96
C LEU A 195 -20.64 -6.61 4.33
N GLY A 196 -20.40 -5.86 5.41
CA GLY A 196 -20.20 -6.42 6.75
C GLY A 196 -18.98 -7.33 6.81
N ILE A 197 -17.89 -6.95 6.14
CA ILE A 197 -16.60 -7.67 6.15
C ILE A 197 -15.52 -6.82 6.80
N ASP A 198 -14.38 -7.45 7.04
CA ASP A 198 -13.17 -6.81 7.55
C ASP A 198 -12.02 -7.58 6.90
N LEU A 199 -11.37 -6.92 5.93
CA LEU A 199 -10.27 -7.42 5.13
C LEU A 199 -8.92 -7.28 5.86
N GLN A 200 -8.87 -6.49 6.94
CA GLN A 200 -7.64 -6.14 7.67
C GLN A 200 -7.46 -6.90 9.01
N LYS A 201 -8.13 -8.06 9.16
CA LYS A 201 -8.14 -8.85 10.40
C LYS A 201 -6.77 -9.30 10.91
#